data_AF-A0A8B9MV25-F1
#
_entry.id   AF-A0A8B9MV25-F1
#
_cell.length_a   1.000
_cell.length_b   1.000
_cell.length_c   1.000
_cell.angle_alpha   90.00
_cell.angle_beta   90.00
_cell.angle_gamma   90.00
#
_symmetry.space_group_name_H-M   'P 1'
#
loop_
_entity.id
_entity.type
_entity.pdbx_description
1 polymer ?
#
loop_
_entity_poly.entity_id
_entity_poly.type
_entity_poly.pdbx_seq_one_letter_code
_entity_poly.pdbx_strand_id
1 'polypeptide(L)'
;KFQRLVQYHHRECPLTVGLYLVIEASNGVMLIWDKKTTVFIKLTPDYKGKVCGLCGNFDDKSNNDFTTRSGLQETNALKFGNSWKQSSMCPDITQEIKPCDVKPHRKSWAEKECSIIRSEVFKICHSKVDPIPFYEACVHDACSCDSGGDCECFCSAVAAYAQECTKAQACVFWRTPDICPIFCDYYNPRNECDWHYEPCGSNVTTCRMINNVSTNFSVPYLEGNKFLDCNDPRMQMTLQITSGL
;
A
#
# COMPACT_ATOMS: atom_id res chain seq x y z
N LYS A 1 37.60 -26.36 -19.77
CA LYS A 1 36.91 -25.63 -20.86
C LYS A 1 35.42 -25.92 -20.71
N PHE A 2 34.60 -24.88 -20.49
CA PHE A 2 33.13 -24.87 -20.40
C PHE A 2 32.54 -25.66 -19.21
N GLN A 3 31.58 -25.20 -18.41
CA GLN A 3 30.79 -23.97 -18.35
C GLN A 3 29.99 -24.07 -17.03
N ARG A 4 30.05 -23.06 -16.15
CA ARG A 4 28.97 -22.61 -15.25
C ARG A 4 29.53 -21.48 -14.38
N LEU A 5 29.78 -20.35 -15.04
CA LEU A 5 29.68 -19.06 -14.39
C LEU A 5 28.19 -18.90 -14.03
N VAL A 6 27.83 -19.28 -12.80
CA VAL A 6 26.55 -18.87 -12.24
C VAL A 6 26.70 -17.38 -12.01
N GLN A 7 26.17 -16.64 -12.97
CA GLN A 7 26.03 -15.19 -12.95
C GLN A 7 25.39 -14.80 -11.61
N TYR A 8 26.17 -14.17 -10.73
CA TYR A 8 25.68 -13.42 -9.57
C TYR A 8 24.91 -12.19 -10.09
N HIS A 9 23.72 -12.41 -10.63
CA HIS A 9 22.74 -11.34 -10.70
C HIS A 9 22.15 -11.22 -9.29
N HIS A 10 22.32 -10.04 -8.67
CA HIS A 10 21.52 -9.64 -7.51
C HIS A 10 20.06 -9.86 -7.83
N ARG A 11 19.49 -10.98 -7.37
CA ARG A 11 18.06 -11.24 -7.51
C ARG A 11 17.38 -10.28 -6.55
N GLU A 12 16.70 -9.29 -7.10
CA GLU A 12 15.65 -8.53 -6.44
C GLU A 12 14.52 -9.51 -6.07
N CYS A 13 14.71 -10.32 -5.02
CA CYS A 13 13.67 -11.21 -4.55
C CYS A 13 12.61 -10.35 -3.84
N PRO A 14 11.35 -10.38 -4.27
CA PRO A 14 10.29 -9.65 -3.60
C PRO A 14 10.07 -10.22 -2.18
N LEU A 15 9.85 -9.34 -1.20
CA LEU A 15 9.47 -9.69 0.17
C LEU A 15 7.96 -9.47 0.33
N THR A 16 7.24 -10.42 0.91
CA THR A 16 5.84 -10.17 1.31
C THR A 16 5.84 -9.60 2.73
N VAL A 17 5.23 -8.43 2.92
CA VAL A 17 5.07 -7.76 4.22
C VAL A 17 3.60 -7.42 4.40
N GLY A 18 2.93 -8.09 5.34
CA GLY A 18 1.48 -7.98 5.50
C GLY A 18 0.75 -8.33 4.19
N LEU A 19 -0.11 -7.42 3.74
CA LEU A 19 -0.86 -7.58 2.48
C LEU A 19 -0.03 -7.25 1.22
N TYR A 20 1.15 -6.66 1.38
CA TYR A 20 1.90 -6.05 0.29
C TYR A 20 3.07 -6.91 -0.20
N LEU A 21 3.44 -6.71 -1.46
CA LEU A 21 4.71 -7.12 -2.04
C LEU A 21 5.68 -5.93 -2.03
N VAL A 22 6.86 -6.13 -1.45
CA VAL A 22 7.92 -5.12 -1.36
C VAL A 22 9.10 -5.58 -2.21
N ILE A 23 9.48 -4.74 -3.17
CA ILE A 23 10.66 -4.94 -4.02
C ILE A 23 11.63 -3.81 -3.71
N GLU A 24 12.81 -4.15 -3.21
CA GLU A 24 13.88 -3.20 -2.97
C GLU A 24 14.99 -3.46 -3.98
N ALA A 25 15.33 -2.42 -4.75
CA ALA A 25 16.42 -2.42 -5.69
C ALA A 25 17.67 -1.78 -5.04
N SER A 26 18.85 -2.31 -5.35
CA SER A 26 20.11 -1.86 -4.74
C SER A 26 20.50 -0.42 -5.12
N ASN A 27 19.82 0.18 -6.10
CA ASN A 27 20.03 1.55 -6.55
C ASN A 27 19.19 2.58 -5.77
N GLY A 28 18.57 2.22 -4.65
CA GLY A 28 17.80 3.15 -3.83
C GLY A 28 16.36 3.38 -4.29
N VAL A 29 15.80 2.43 -5.04
CA VAL A 29 14.38 2.42 -5.43
C VAL A 29 13.66 1.32 -4.66
N MET A 30 12.48 1.62 -4.12
CA MET A 30 11.60 0.63 -3.49
C MET A 30 10.19 0.73 -4.08
N LEU A 31 9.64 -0.42 -4.45
CA LEU A 31 8.27 -0.60 -4.89
C LEU A 31 7.49 -1.35 -3.80
N ILE A 32 6.32 -0.83 -3.43
CA ILE A 32 5.37 -1.51 -2.54
C ILE A 32 4.07 -1.65 -3.31
N TRP A 33 3.58 -2.86 -3.48
CA TRP A 33 2.38 -3.15 -4.27
C TRP A 33 1.40 -3.97 -3.45
N ASP A 34 0.12 -3.57 -3.44
CA ASP A 34 -0.97 -4.26 -2.74
C ASP A 34 -1.46 -5.54 -3.44
N LYS A 35 -0.77 -5.94 -4.53
CA LYS A 35 -1.14 -7.07 -5.41
C LYS A 35 -2.41 -6.82 -6.23
N LYS A 36 -2.91 -5.58 -6.25
CA LYS A 36 -4.10 -5.11 -6.94
C LYS A 36 -3.74 -3.86 -7.74
N THR A 37 -4.22 -2.70 -7.33
CA THR A 37 -4.12 -1.44 -8.08
C THR A 37 -3.21 -0.41 -7.41
N THR A 38 -2.86 -0.58 -6.14
CA THR A 38 -2.13 0.43 -5.37
C THR A 38 -0.63 0.16 -5.41
N VAL A 39 0.12 1.13 -5.92
CA VAL A 39 1.59 1.09 -5.99
C VAL A 39 2.18 2.30 -5.29
N PHE A 40 3.09 2.06 -4.35
CA PHE A 40 3.94 3.10 -3.76
C PHE A 40 5.35 2.97 -4.29
N ILE A 41 5.88 4.08 -4.76
CA ILE A 41 7.28 4.20 -5.19
C ILE A 41 8.00 5.06 -4.14
N LYS A 42 9.08 4.53 -3.58
CA LYS A 42 9.99 5.26 -2.71
C LYS A 42 11.34 5.39 -3.38
N LEU A 43 11.91 6.58 -3.30
CA LEU A 43 13.22 6.90 -3.82
C LEU A 43 14.10 7.41 -2.68
N THR A 44 15.39 7.07 -2.71
CA THR A 44 16.36 7.73 -1.83
C THR A 44 16.50 9.20 -2.22
N PRO A 45 16.95 10.08 -1.29
CA PRO A 45 17.17 11.49 -1.57
C PRO A 45 18.14 11.77 -2.73
N ASP A 46 18.95 10.79 -3.15
CA ASP A 46 19.86 10.92 -4.29
C ASP A 46 19.16 11.20 -5.61
N TYR A 47 17.87 10.84 -5.73
CA TYR A 47 17.03 11.07 -6.92
C TYR A 47 16.36 12.45 -6.94
N LYS A 48 16.57 13.28 -5.92
CA LYS A 48 15.91 14.58 -5.79
C LYS A 48 16.22 15.48 -7.00
N GLY A 49 15.18 15.94 -7.70
CA GLY A 49 15.28 16.74 -8.92
C GLY A 49 15.88 16.01 -10.13
N LYS A 50 16.03 14.68 -10.09
CA LYS A 50 16.63 13.87 -11.18
C LYS A 50 15.62 12.92 -11.85
N VAL A 51 14.37 12.95 -11.40
CA VAL A 51 13.28 12.13 -11.95
C VAL A 51 12.27 13.00 -12.68
N CYS A 52 11.44 12.36 -13.48
CA CYS A 52 10.34 12.98 -14.18
C CYS A 52 9.28 11.90 -14.46
N GLY A 53 8.05 12.32 -14.74
CA GLY A 53 6.93 11.42 -15.03
C GLY A 53 5.67 11.87 -14.32
N LEU A 54 4.70 10.96 -14.24
CA LEU A 54 3.41 11.21 -13.58
C LEU A 54 3.53 11.48 -12.08
N CYS A 55 4.64 11.06 -11.45
CA CYS A 55 4.91 11.31 -10.02
C CYS A 55 5.68 12.63 -9.78
N GLY A 56 5.80 13.50 -10.78
CA GLY A 56 6.54 14.76 -10.67
C GLY A 56 8.05 14.60 -10.79
N ASN A 57 8.80 15.58 -10.28
CA ASN A 57 10.26 15.66 -10.40
C ASN A 57 11.02 15.45 -9.08
N PHE A 58 10.29 15.30 -7.97
CA PHE A 58 10.83 15.09 -6.63
C PHE A 58 11.83 16.18 -6.21
N ASP A 59 11.48 17.48 -6.30
CA ASP A 59 12.33 18.61 -5.91
C ASP A 59 11.84 19.40 -4.66
N ASP A 60 10.86 18.83 -3.94
CA ASP A 60 10.09 19.43 -2.84
C ASP A 60 9.16 20.61 -3.22
N LYS A 61 8.91 20.86 -4.51
CA LYS A 61 8.03 21.93 -4.99
C LYS A 61 6.88 21.40 -5.83
N SER A 62 5.71 21.22 -5.20
CA SER A 62 4.53 20.68 -5.88
C SER A 62 3.99 21.52 -7.04
N ASN A 63 4.34 22.81 -7.11
CA ASN A 63 3.83 23.70 -8.16
C ASN A 63 4.40 23.42 -9.55
N ASN A 64 5.50 22.67 -9.67
CA ASN A 64 6.14 22.34 -10.95
C ASN A 64 6.02 20.86 -11.34
N ASP A 65 5.31 20.04 -10.57
CA ASP A 65 5.18 18.60 -10.82
C ASP A 65 4.48 18.29 -12.14
N PHE A 66 3.61 19.17 -12.63
CA PHE A 66 2.97 19.05 -13.95
C PHE A 66 3.90 19.49 -15.10
N THR A 67 5.10 18.94 -15.12
CA THR A 67 6.06 19.14 -16.23
C THR A 67 5.91 18.03 -17.26
N THR A 68 5.62 18.40 -18.51
CA THR A 68 5.45 17.48 -19.64
C THR A 68 6.77 16.85 -20.09
N ARG A 69 6.70 15.81 -20.93
CA ARG A 69 7.87 15.16 -21.54
C ARG A 69 8.78 16.12 -22.33
N SER A 70 8.25 17.24 -22.83
CA SER A 70 9.02 18.29 -23.52
C SER A 70 9.60 19.36 -22.59
N GLY A 71 9.42 19.23 -21.27
CA GLY A 71 9.89 20.20 -20.28
C GLY A 71 8.99 21.42 -20.11
N LEU A 72 7.78 21.41 -20.68
CA LEU A 72 6.81 22.51 -20.50
C LEU A 72 5.94 22.25 -19.27
N GLN A 73 5.75 23.28 -18.46
CA GLN A 73 4.85 23.23 -17.30
C GLN A 73 3.40 23.43 -17.75
N GLU A 74 2.53 22.53 -17.33
CA GLU A 74 1.09 22.57 -17.59
C GLU A 74 0.33 22.83 -16.28
N THR A 75 -0.87 23.40 -16.40
CA THR A 75 -1.82 23.52 -15.29
C THR A 75 -2.95 22.49 -15.38
N ASN A 76 -3.11 21.88 -16.56
CA ASN A 76 -4.16 20.92 -16.83
C ASN A 76 -3.63 19.48 -16.71
N ALA A 77 -4.21 18.71 -15.78
CA ALA A 77 -3.81 17.33 -15.51
C ALA A 77 -3.94 16.40 -16.73
N LEU A 78 -4.94 16.61 -17.60
CA LEU A 78 -5.13 15.79 -18.80
C LEU A 78 -4.01 16.04 -19.82
N LYS A 79 -3.66 17.31 -20.07
CA LYS A 79 -2.52 17.64 -20.95
C LYS A 79 -1.21 17.07 -20.41
N PHE A 80 -0.97 17.22 -19.11
CA PHE A 80 0.17 16.65 -18.43
C PHE A 80 0.21 15.12 -18.59
N GLY A 81 -0.87 14.42 -18.24
CA GLY A 81 -0.96 12.96 -18.33
C GLY A 81 -0.79 12.41 -19.75
N ASN A 82 -1.46 13.03 -20.73
CA ASN A 82 -1.35 12.64 -22.14
C ASN A 82 0.09 12.78 -22.68
N SER A 83 0.88 13.74 -22.17
CA SER A 83 2.28 13.91 -22.57
C SER A 83 3.21 12.75 -22.16
N TRP A 84 2.79 11.97 -21.14
CA TRP A 84 3.57 10.87 -20.59
C TRP A 84 3.22 9.51 -21.20
N LYS A 85 2.26 9.42 -22.13
CA LYS A 85 1.92 8.16 -22.81
C LYS A 85 3.14 7.52 -23.46
N GLN A 86 3.21 6.19 -23.36
CA GLN A 86 4.33 5.43 -23.91
C GLN A 86 4.28 5.32 -25.44
N SER A 87 3.07 5.21 -26.00
CA SER A 87 2.83 5.06 -27.44
C SER A 87 1.99 6.22 -27.94
N SER A 88 2.37 6.76 -29.10
CA SER A 88 1.58 7.76 -29.82
C SER A 88 0.25 7.20 -30.34
N MET A 89 0.13 5.88 -30.45
CA MET A 89 -1.11 5.20 -30.86
C MET A 89 -2.18 5.20 -29.75
N CYS A 90 -1.79 5.43 -28.49
CA CYS A 90 -2.76 5.58 -27.41
C CYS A 90 -3.55 6.89 -27.60
N PRO A 91 -4.89 6.84 -27.49
CA PRO A 91 -5.73 8.03 -27.63
C PRO A 91 -5.47 9.01 -26.48
N ASP A 92 -5.64 10.29 -26.76
CA ASP A 92 -5.61 11.33 -25.74
C ASP A 92 -6.92 11.35 -24.97
N ILE A 93 -6.84 11.52 -23.65
CA ILE A 93 -8.00 11.77 -22.80
C ILE A 93 -8.34 13.27 -22.87
N THR A 94 -9.53 13.58 -23.36
CA THR A 94 -10.00 14.96 -23.57
C THR A 94 -10.87 15.49 -22.43
N GLN A 95 -11.47 14.58 -21.65
CA GLN A 95 -12.32 14.91 -20.53
C GLN A 95 -12.15 13.88 -19.41
N GLU A 96 -12.20 14.36 -18.18
CA GLU A 96 -12.25 13.49 -17.01
C GLU A 96 -13.56 12.70 -16.98
N ILE A 97 -13.45 11.39 -16.82
CA ILE A 97 -14.60 10.51 -16.66
C ILE A 97 -15.11 10.68 -15.24
N LYS A 98 -16.41 11.00 -15.11
CA LYS A 98 -17.12 11.07 -13.83
C LYS A 98 -17.98 9.82 -13.67
N PRO A 99 -17.49 8.77 -12.98
CA PRO A 99 -18.12 7.46 -13.01
C PRO A 99 -19.51 7.46 -12.39
N CYS A 100 -19.71 8.26 -11.34
CA CYS A 100 -21.02 8.39 -10.70
C CYS A 100 -22.04 9.12 -11.59
N ASP A 101 -21.61 9.97 -12.54
CA ASP A 101 -22.52 10.60 -13.50
C ASP A 101 -22.91 9.61 -14.61
N VAL A 102 -21.98 8.74 -15.01
CA VAL A 102 -22.22 7.64 -15.95
C VAL A 102 -23.11 6.56 -15.31
N LYS A 103 -22.94 6.31 -14.01
CA LYS A 103 -23.62 5.25 -13.24
C LYS A 103 -24.30 5.82 -11.98
N PRO A 104 -25.36 6.63 -12.13
CA PRO A 104 -25.99 7.33 -11.01
C PRO A 104 -26.61 6.39 -9.96
N HIS A 105 -27.04 5.19 -10.37
CA HIS A 105 -27.60 4.19 -9.45
C HIS A 105 -26.59 3.69 -8.40
N ARG A 106 -25.27 3.80 -8.66
CA ARG A 106 -24.23 3.41 -7.72
C ARG A 106 -23.87 4.49 -6.71
N LYS A 107 -24.18 5.75 -7.03
CA LYS A 107 -23.73 6.92 -6.26
C LYS A 107 -24.13 6.84 -4.79
N SER A 108 -25.39 6.51 -4.50
CA SER A 108 -25.88 6.44 -3.12
C SER A 108 -25.17 5.35 -2.30
N TRP A 109 -24.85 4.21 -2.90
CA TRP A 109 -24.08 3.16 -2.23
C TRP A 109 -22.63 3.60 -2.01
N ALA A 110 -21.97 4.13 -3.05
CA ALA A 110 -20.60 4.62 -2.98
C ALA A 110 -20.42 5.71 -1.91
N GLU A 111 -21.29 6.72 -1.89
CA GLU A 111 -21.25 7.80 -0.89
C GLU A 111 -21.45 7.29 0.54
N LYS A 112 -22.32 6.29 0.71
CA LYS A 112 -22.58 5.65 2.01
C LYS A 112 -21.39 4.85 2.49
N GLU A 113 -20.87 3.92 1.69
CA GLU A 113 -19.75 3.06 2.11
C GLU A 113 -18.48 3.90 2.35
N CYS A 114 -18.14 4.80 1.43
CA CYS A 114 -16.98 5.68 1.57
C CYS A 114 -17.09 6.68 2.72
N SER A 115 -18.28 6.90 3.29
CA SER A 115 -18.46 7.82 4.43
C SER A 115 -17.65 7.40 5.67
N ILE A 116 -17.23 6.13 5.77
CA ILE A 116 -16.34 5.65 6.83
C ILE A 116 -15.07 6.51 6.97
N ILE A 117 -14.50 6.99 5.86
CA ILE A 117 -13.29 7.84 5.83
C ILE A 117 -13.50 9.14 6.61
N ARG A 118 -14.72 9.70 6.57
CA ARG A 118 -15.10 10.94 7.26
C ARG A 118 -15.79 10.69 8.60
N SER A 119 -15.95 9.43 9.00
CA SER A 119 -16.64 9.04 10.22
C SER A 119 -15.72 9.09 11.44
N GLU A 120 -16.31 8.87 12.62
CA GLU A 120 -15.59 8.79 13.90
C GLU A 120 -14.51 7.69 13.92
N VAL A 121 -14.62 6.66 13.07
CA VAL A 121 -13.60 5.59 12.94
C VAL A 121 -12.22 6.17 12.65
N PHE A 122 -12.15 7.19 11.80
CA PHE A 122 -10.89 7.82 11.38
C PHE A 122 -10.60 9.15 12.09
N LYS A 123 -11.35 9.50 13.14
CA LYS A 123 -11.25 10.82 13.81
C LYS A 123 -9.83 11.17 14.25
N ILE A 124 -9.08 10.19 14.75
CA ILE A 124 -7.69 10.39 15.22
C ILE A 124 -6.72 10.77 14.09
N CYS A 125 -7.10 10.53 12.84
CA CYS A 125 -6.31 10.81 11.64
C CYS A 125 -6.74 12.10 10.94
N HIS A 126 -7.99 12.55 11.09
CA HIS A 126 -8.52 13.74 10.39
C HIS A 126 -7.70 15.02 10.63
N SER A 127 -7.05 15.16 11.78
CA SER A 127 -6.17 16.30 12.09
C SER A 127 -4.77 16.20 11.49
N LYS A 128 -4.40 15.03 10.95
CA LYS A 128 -3.07 14.73 10.42
C LYS A 128 -3.05 14.55 8.91
N VAL A 129 -4.12 13.98 8.35
CA VAL A 129 -4.27 13.72 6.92
C VAL A 129 -5.68 14.14 6.51
N ASP A 130 -5.77 15.04 5.53
CA ASP A 130 -7.05 15.53 5.00
C ASP A 130 -7.86 14.35 4.39
N PRO A 131 -9.06 14.05 4.92
CA PRO A 131 -9.88 12.95 4.42
C PRO A 131 -10.56 13.24 3.07
N ILE A 132 -10.67 14.51 2.64
CA ILE A 132 -11.50 14.89 1.49
C ILE A 132 -11.03 14.24 0.18
N PRO A 133 -9.74 14.30 -0.21
CA PRO A 133 -9.27 13.68 -1.45
C PRO A 133 -9.47 12.16 -1.46
N PHE A 134 -9.32 11.50 -0.31
CA PHE A 134 -9.50 10.05 -0.17
C PHE A 134 -10.98 9.65 -0.24
N TYR A 135 -11.87 10.46 0.34
CA TYR A 135 -13.31 10.26 0.23
C TYR A 135 -13.78 10.38 -1.23
N GLU A 136 -13.34 11.43 -1.93
CA GLU A 136 -13.70 11.66 -3.33
C GLU A 136 -13.17 10.55 -4.26
N ALA A 137 -11.92 10.12 -4.04
CA ALA A 137 -11.34 8.99 -4.76
C ALA A 137 -12.11 7.68 -4.49
N CYS A 138 -12.45 7.40 -3.23
CA CYS A 138 -13.25 6.22 -2.87
C CYS A 138 -14.60 6.21 -3.60
N VAL A 139 -15.32 7.35 -3.62
CA VAL A 139 -16.62 7.45 -4.29
C VAL A 139 -16.47 7.27 -5.81
N HIS A 140 -15.43 7.85 -6.40
CA HIS A 140 -15.09 7.69 -7.82
C HIS A 140 -14.85 6.22 -8.18
N ASP A 141 -14.01 5.51 -7.41
CA ASP A 141 -13.67 4.11 -7.63
C ASP A 141 -14.88 3.19 -7.40
N ALA A 142 -15.63 3.40 -6.32
CA ALA A 142 -16.82 2.62 -5.98
C ALA A 142 -17.98 2.78 -7.00
N CYS A 143 -18.05 3.92 -7.70
CA CYS A 143 -18.95 4.11 -8.84
C CYS A 143 -18.43 3.45 -10.12
N SER A 144 -17.11 3.31 -10.28
CA SER A 144 -16.50 2.73 -11.49
C SER A 144 -16.62 1.21 -11.55
N CYS A 145 -16.45 0.53 -10.43
CA CYS A 145 -16.45 -0.93 -10.36
C CYS A 145 -17.88 -1.48 -10.49
N ASP A 146 -18.14 -2.30 -11.50
CA ASP A 146 -19.48 -2.88 -11.81
C ASP A 146 -19.46 -4.38 -12.10
N SER A 147 -18.27 -4.98 -12.16
CA SER A 147 -18.06 -6.30 -12.72
C SER A 147 -17.97 -7.41 -11.66
N GLY A 148 -18.54 -7.19 -10.46
CA GLY A 148 -18.54 -8.19 -9.38
C GLY A 148 -17.33 -8.14 -8.44
N GLY A 149 -16.79 -6.94 -8.21
CA GLY A 149 -15.64 -6.68 -7.33
C GLY A 149 -15.77 -5.39 -6.53
N ASP A 150 -17.00 -4.91 -6.32
CA ASP A 150 -17.24 -3.56 -5.79
C ASP A 150 -16.69 -3.36 -4.39
N CYS A 151 -16.71 -4.42 -3.58
CA CYS A 151 -16.07 -4.45 -2.27
C CYS A 151 -14.56 -4.28 -2.39
N GLU A 152 -13.91 -4.76 -3.44
CA GLU A 152 -12.47 -4.68 -3.61
C GLU A 152 -11.99 -3.24 -3.83
N CYS A 153 -12.64 -2.50 -4.73
CA CYS A 153 -12.31 -1.11 -5.02
C CYS A 153 -12.51 -0.22 -3.79
N PHE A 154 -13.63 -0.40 -3.09
CA PHE A 154 -13.91 0.27 -1.82
C PHE A 154 -12.82 -0.04 -0.77
N CYS A 155 -12.50 -1.31 -0.55
CA CYS A 155 -11.52 -1.69 0.47
C CYS A 155 -10.11 -1.18 0.16
N SER A 156 -9.69 -1.17 -1.11
CA SER A 156 -8.41 -0.60 -1.52
C SER A 156 -8.34 0.91 -1.28
N ALA A 157 -9.41 1.65 -1.61
CA ALA A 157 -9.46 3.09 -1.39
C ALA A 157 -9.41 3.46 0.11
N VAL A 158 -10.15 2.74 0.97
CA VAL A 158 -10.11 2.97 2.43
C VAL A 158 -8.75 2.56 3.02
N ALA A 159 -8.16 1.46 2.55
CA ALA A 159 -6.83 1.01 2.99
C ALA A 159 -5.74 2.03 2.66
N ALA A 160 -5.82 2.70 1.50
CA ALA A 160 -4.89 3.77 1.13
C ALA A 160 -4.92 4.94 2.13
N TYR A 161 -6.11 5.35 2.58
CA TYR A 161 -6.23 6.37 3.64
C TYR A 161 -5.68 5.89 4.98
N ALA A 162 -6.03 4.67 5.40
CA ALA A 162 -5.52 4.07 6.64
C ALA A 162 -3.99 3.95 6.67
N GLN A 163 -3.36 3.75 5.52
CA GLN A 163 -1.91 3.70 5.40
C GLN A 163 -1.26 5.08 5.60
N GLU A 164 -1.82 6.15 5.02
CA GLU A 164 -1.34 7.52 5.28
C GLU A 164 -1.56 7.91 6.74
N CYS A 165 -2.68 7.51 7.34
CA CYS A 165 -2.91 7.66 8.78
C CYS A 165 -1.81 6.97 9.61
N THR A 166 -1.47 5.73 9.27
CA THR A 166 -0.42 4.99 9.98
C THR A 166 0.95 5.66 9.83
N LYS A 167 1.30 6.14 8.63
CA LYS A 167 2.53 6.93 8.40
C LYS A 167 2.55 8.22 9.23
N ALA A 168 1.40 8.85 9.41
CA ALA A 168 1.21 10.00 10.28
C ALA A 168 1.07 9.63 11.78
N GLN A 169 1.40 8.38 12.16
CA GLN A 169 1.32 7.88 13.55
C GLN A 169 -0.11 7.93 14.12
N ALA A 170 -1.11 7.68 13.29
CA ALA A 170 -2.51 7.50 13.67
C ALA A 170 -2.96 6.11 13.21
N CYS A 171 -2.73 5.11 14.06
CA CYS A 171 -3.12 3.73 13.79
C CYS A 171 -4.64 3.56 13.94
N VAL A 172 -5.34 3.19 12.86
CA VAL A 172 -6.81 3.04 12.83
C VAL A 172 -7.20 1.59 12.56
N PHE A 173 -7.99 1.00 13.45
CA PHE A 173 -8.61 -0.32 13.25
C PHE A 173 -9.98 -0.13 12.60
N TRP A 174 -10.06 -0.27 11.28
CA TRP A 174 -11.26 0.07 10.50
C TRP A 174 -11.97 -1.14 9.89
N ARG A 175 -11.29 -2.28 9.73
CA ARG A 175 -11.88 -3.51 9.21
C ARG A 175 -12.77 -4.18 10.25
N THR A 176 -13.88 -4.75 9.81
CA THR A 176 -14.79 -5.56 10.63
C THR A 176 -15.20 -6.82 9.86
N PRO A 177 -15.88 -7.79 10.49
CA PRO A 177 -16.41 -8.95 9.76
C PRO A 177 -17.35 -8.57 8.60
N ASP A 178 -18.04 -7.42 8.71
CA ASP A 178 -18.97 -6.92 7.69
C ASP A 178 -18.30 -5.95 6.70
N ILE A 179 -17.22 -5.27 7.12
CA ILE A 179 -16.53 -4.24 6.36
C ILE A 179 -15.10 -4.70 6.06
N CYS A 180 -14.86 -5.08 4.80
CA CYS A 180 -13.54 -5.44 4.30
C CYS A 180 -12.82 -6.50 5.16
N PRO A 181 -13.44 -7.66 5.43
CA PRO A 181 -12.90 -8.67 6.33
C PRO A 181 -11.55 -9.21 5.85
N ILE A 182 -10.72 -9.60 6.81
CA ILE A 182 -9.42 -10.24 6.58
C ILE A 182 -9.37 -11.58 7.32
N PHE A 183 -8.88 -12.61 6.64
CA PHE A 183 -8.84 -13.99 7.13
C PHE A 183 -7.41 -14.39 7.49
N CYS A 184 -6.91 -13.93 8.64
CA CYS A 184 -5.55 -14.22 9.11
C CYS A 184 -5.45 -15.63 9.73
N ASP A 185 -6.54 -16.11 10.31
CA ASP A 185 -6.67 -17.42 10.93
C ASP A 185 -6.52 -18.57 9.94
N TYR A 186 -6.78 -18.33 8.65
CA TYR A 186 -6.51 -19.27 7.56
C TYR A 186 -5.07 -19.83 7.57
N TYR A 187 -4.11 -19.03 8.04
CA TYR A 187 -2.70 -19.41 8.09
C TYR A 187 -2.30 -20.18 9.36
N ASN A 188 -3.20 -20.27 10.34
CA ASN A 188 -2.94 -20.98 11.58
C ASN A 188 -3.09 -22.50 11.40
N PRO A 189 -2.12 -23.30 11.85
CA PRO A 189 -2.32 -24.73 12.05
C PRO A 189 -3.44 -25.00 13.05
N ARG A 190 -3.96 -26.25 13.06
CA ARG A 190 -5.03 -26.62 13.99
C ARG A 190 -4.57 -26.43 15.44
N ASN A 191 -5.36 -25.70 16.23
CA ASN A 191 -5.11 -25.38 17.64
C ASN A 191 -3.93 -24.42 17.89
N GLU A 192 -3.41 -23.76 16.86
CA GLU A 192 -2.41 -22.71 16.98
C GLU A 192 -3.05 -21.35 16.64
N CYS A 193 -2.46 -20.28 17.16
CA CYS A 193 -2.95 -18.92 16.95
C CYS A 193 -1.76 -17.98 16.88
N ASP A 194 -0.91 -18.19 15.88
CA ASP A 194 0.33 -17.42 15.72
C ASP A 194 0.14 -16.30 14.70
N TRP A 195 -0.70 -16.51 13.69
CA TRP A 195 -1.04 -15.49 12.69
C TRP A 195 -2.19 -14.61 13.16
N HIS A 196 -1.89 -13.32 13.28
CA HIS A 196 -2.83 -12.28 13.67
C HIS A 196 -2.89 -11.14 12.65
N TYR A 197 -4.03 -10.46 12.64
CA TYR A 197 -4.18 -9.21 11.92
C TYR A 197 -3.46 -8.09 12.68
N GLU A 198 -2.51 -7.43 12.02
CA GLU A 198 -1.84 -6.23 12.51
C GLU A 198 -2.29 -5.04 11.64
N PRO A 199 -3.18 -4.15 12.15
CA PRO A 199 -3.82 -3.10 11.35
C PRO A 199 -2.83 -2.05 10.84
N CYS A 200 -1.70 -1.88 11.53
CA CYS A 200 -0.79 -0.76 11.35
C CYS A 200 0.65 -1.23 11.13
N GLY A 201 0.82 -2.51 10.78
CA GLY A 201 2.11 -3.16 10.68
C GLY A 201 2.86 -3.26 12.01
N SER A 202 4.01 -3.93 11.96
CA SER A 202 4.92 -4.00 13.10
C SER A 202 6.37 -4.10 12.60
N ASN A 203 7.32 -3.93 13.51
CA ASN A 203 8.72 -4.22 13.21
C ASN A 203 8.88 -5.73 12.97
N VAL A 204 8.84 -6.14 11.70
CA VAL A 204 9.07 -7.54 11.31
C VAL A 204 10.56 -7.72 11.09
N THR A 205 11.21 -8.51 11.95
CA THR A 205 12.59 -8.97 11.71
C THR A 205 12.51 -10.35 11.08
N THR A 206 12.91 -10.48 9.82
CA THR A 206 12.99 -11.78 9.14
C THR A 206 14.43 -12.29 9.07
N CYS A 207 14.64 -13.61 8.89
CA CYS A 207 15.98 -14.18 8.67
C CYS A 207 16.74 -13.50 7.51
N ARG A 208 16.02 -12.95 6.52
CA ARG A 208 16.61 -12.18 5.42
C ARG A 208 17.24 -10.86 5.90
N MET A 209 16.62 -10.19 6.86
CA MET A 209 17.14 -8.95 7.46
C MET A 209 18.32 -9.25 8.40
N ILE A 210 18.32 -10.42 9.06
CA ILE A 210 19.41 -10.87 9.95
C ILE A 210 20.67 -11.26 9.16
N ASN A 211 20.53 -11.79 7.95
CA ASN A 211 21.66 -12.20 7.09
C ASN A 211 22.35 -11.03 6.37
N ASN A 212 22.38 -9.84 6.99
CA ASN A 212 23.14 -8.67 6.56
C ASN A 212 22.74 -8.04 5.21
N VAL A 213 21.49 -8.23 4.76
CA VAL A 213 20.91 -7.36 3.73
C VAL A 213 20.36 -6.14 4.46
N SER A 214 21.21 -5.12 4.64
CA SER A 214 20.76 -3.82 5.12
C SER A 214 19.73 -3.27 4.13
N THR A 215 18.47 -3.18 4.54
CA THR A 215 17.44 -2.49 3.77
C THR A 215 17.61 -0.99 4.00
N ASN A 216 17.77 -0.20 2.94
CA ASN A 216 17.87 1.26 3.03
C ASN A 216 16.55 1.91 3.46
N PHE A 217 15.47 1.12 3.50
CA PHE A 217 14.12 1.54 3.81
C PHE A 217 13.54 0.68 4.94
N SER A 218 12.76 1.33 5.80
CA SER A 218 11.94 0.66 6.82
C SER A 218 10.46 0.79 6.42
N VAL A 219 9.73 -0.32 6.49
CA VAL A 219 8.30 -0.41 6.15
C VAL A 219 7.46 -1.04 7.29
N PRO A 220 7.58 -0.55 8.54
CA PRO A 220 6.93 -1.17 9.70
C PRO A 220 5.43 -0.86 9.78
N TYR A 221 4.93 -0.02 8.88
CA TYR A 221 3.58 0.52 8.91
C TYR A 221 2.60 -0.19 7.95
N LEU A 222 3.04 -1.27 7.30
CA LEU A 222 2.22 -1.98 6.31
C LEU A 222 1.22 -2.92 7.00
N GLU A 223 -0.06 -2.65 6.79
CA GLU A 223 -1.18 -3.47 7.25
C GLU A 223 -1.06 -4.93 6.77
N GLY A 224 -1.39 -5.87 7.64
CA GLY A 224 -1.68 -7.25 7.24
C GLY A 224 -1.35 -8.29 8.28
N ASN A 225 -1.12 -9.51 7.81
CA ASN A 225 -0.94 -10.67 8.69
C ASN A 225 0.47 -10.67 9.27
N LYS A 226 0.55 -10.96 10.57
CA LYS A 226 1.79 -11.08 11.32
C LYS A 226 1.84 -12.43 12.01
N PHE A 227 2.98 -13.10 11.91
CA PHE A 227 3.31 -14.26 12.72
C PHE A 227 3.89 -13.80 14.08
N LEU A 228 3.26 -14.20 15.18
CA LEU A 228 3.68 -13.97 16.56
C LEU A 228 4.38 -15.21 17.13
N ASP A 229 5.42 -15.72 16.48
CA ASP A 229 6.34 -16.59 17.21
C ASP A 229 7.79 -16.40 16.78
N CYS A 230 8.57 -15.75 17.65
CA CYS A 230 10.02 -15.70 17.57
C CYS A 230 10.71 -15.50 18.92
N ASN A 231 10.01 -15.30 20.06
CA ASN A 231 10.57 -15.25 21.43
C ASN A 231 9.50 -14.89 22.52
N ASP A 232 8.48 -15.72 22.79
CA ASP A 232 7.66 -15.53 24.02
C ASP A 232 8.12 -16.45 25.18
N PRO A 233 8.87 -15.94 26.17
CA PRO A 233 9.25 -16.71 27.36
C PRO A 233 8.08 -17.02 28.30
N ARG A 234 6.87 -16.46 28.10
CA ARG A 234 5.68 -16.77 28.93
C ARG A 234 5.05 -18.13 28.63
N MET A 235 5.44 -18.80 27.54
CA MET A 235 5.10 -20.21 27.27
C MET A 235 6.19 -21.21 27.73
N GLN A 236 7.32 -20.76 28.30
CA GLN A 236 8.33 -21.65 28.89
C GLN A 236 8.04 -22.10 30.33
N MET A 237 6.92 -21.68 30.93
CA MET A 237 6.48 -22.20 32.23
C MET A 237 5.24 -23.06 32.04
N THR A 238 5.42 -24.38 31.90
CA THR A 238 4.80 -25.43 32.74
C THR A 238 5.31 -26.80 32.26
N LEU A 239 6.56 -27.13 32.58
CA LEU A 239 6.92 -28.51 32.91
C LEU A 239 7.26 -28.47 34.40
N GLN A 240 6.23 -28.60 35.23
CA GLN A 240 6.46 -29.03 36.61
C GLN A 240 7.04 -30.44 36.50
N ILE A 241 8.36 -30.55 36.67
CA ILE A 241 8.98 -31.79 37.10
C ILE A 241 8.39 -32.05 38.48
N THR A 242 7.42 -32.95 38.57
CA THR A 242 7.04 -33.57 39.84
C THR A 242 8.24 -34.37 40.32
N SER A 243 9.02 -33.76 41.21
CA SER A 243 9.89 -34.48 42.11
C SER A 243 9.04 -35.15 43.18
N GLY A 244 9.13 -36.48 43.29
CA GLY A 244 8.80 -37.20 44.52
C GLY A 244 7.89 -38.42 44.35
N LEU A 245 8.49 -39.58 44.10
CA LEU A 245 8.74 -40.64 45.11
C LEU A 245 9.57 -41.76 44.48
#